data_AF-A0A968MED9-F1
#
_entry.id   AF-A0A968MED9-F1
#
_cell.length_a   1.000
_cell.length_b   1.000
_cell.length_c   1.000
_cell.angle_alpha   90.00
_cell.angle_beta   90.00
_cell.angle_gamma   90.00
#
_symmetry.space_group_name_H-M   'P 1'
#
loop_
_entity.id
_entity.type
_entity.pdbx_description
1 polymer ?
#
loop_
_entity_poly.entity_id
_entity_poly.type
_entity_poly.pdbx_seq_one_letter_code
_entity_poly.pdbx_strand_id
1 'polypeptide(L)'
;MPDLSLSSALCHPRRQMQHFAAQPPTLATLPLATWAGLVGIAVGGSVIYGASLSLRFPGWRPDSGALWLALSAGLGWCVFGPALVLVTQRNPLACAHACLVTMAYGEAVLLSGAVANLLHPLLNWLYPLDPLHLNLATVSLSNVVMAAALALQLRELGVPATTTLLLWMGALNGSGALFFWLFHRLLHQEVHL
;
A
#
# COMPACT_ATOMS: atom_id res chain seq x y z
N MET A 1 -26.20 8.57 12.04
CA MET A 1 -25.58 7.49 11.24
C MET A 1 -24.09 7.76 11.19
N PRO A 2 -23.22 6.76 11.29
CA PRO A 2 -21.77 6.96 11.19
C PRO A 2 -21.43 7.52 9.81
N ASP A 3 -20.53 8.51 9.76
CA ASP A 3 -20.06 9.07 8.49
C ASP A 3 -19.08 8.07 7.84
N LEU A 4 -19.53 7.47 6.74
CA LEU A 4 -18.78 6.52 5.93
C LEU A 4 -17.99 7.18 4.80
N SER A 5 -17.87 8.52 4.76
CA SER A 5 -17.12 9.22 3.72
C SER A 5 -15.65 8.80 3.63
N LEU A 6 -15.06 8.97 2.45
CA LEU A 6 -13.61 8.74 2.21
C LEU A 6 -12.74 9.62 3.12
N SER A 7 -13.14 10.87 3.33
CA SER A 7 -12.43 11.79 4.23
C SER A 7 -12.46 11.26 5.67
N SER A 8 -13.64 10.83 6.15
CA SER A 8 -13.77 10.22 7.48
C SER A 8 -12.93 8.94 7.61
N ALA A 9 -12.85 8.12 6.56
CA ALA A 9 -12.01 6.92 6.53
C ALA A 9 -10.52 7.25 6.71
N LEU A 10 -10.05 8.32 6.07
CA LEU A 10 -8.64 8.73 6.13
C LEU A 10 -8.30 9.54 7.38
N CYS A 11 -9.24 10.30 7.94
CA CYS A 11 -8.99 11.13 9.14
C CYS A 11 -9.27 10.37 10.44
N HIS A 12 -10.23 9.43 10.42
CA HIS A 12 -10.72 8.72 11.60
C HIS A 12 -10.88 7.21 11.39
N PRO A 13 -9.85 6.51 10.85
CA PRO A 13 -9.97 5.11 10.45
C PRO A 13 -10.35 4.17 11.60
N ARG A 14 -9.88 4.46 12.81
CA ARG A 14 -10.16 3.64 14.00
C ARG A 14 -11.66 3.61 14.34
N ARG A 15 -12.36 4.74 14.20
CA ARG A 15 -13.80 4.83 14.49
C ARG A 15 -14.61 4.02 13.48
N GLN A 16 -14.27 4.14 12.19
CA GLN A 16 -14.91 3.35 11.14
C GLN A 16 -14.63 1.86 11.29
N MET A 17 -13.40 1.49 11.63
CA MET A 17 -13.05 0.09 11.84
C MET A 17 -13.78 -0.53 13.04
N GLN A 18 -13.93 0.18 14.16
CA GLN A 18 -14.78 -0.27 15.29
C GLN A 18 -16.24 -0.46 14.86
N HIS A 19 -16.75 0.43 14.01
CA HIS A 19 -18.09 0.31 13.44
C HIS A 19 -18.24 -0.95 12.57
N PHE A 20 -17.30 -1.22 11.67
CA PHE A 20 -17.32 -2.44 10.83
C PHE A 20 -17.13 -3.72 11.65
N ALA A 21 -16.35 -3.66 12.74
CA ALA A 21 -16.16 -4.80 13.63
C ALA A 21 -17.47 -5.23 14.33
N ALA A 22 -18.38 -4.28 14.58
CA ALA A 22 -19.67 -4.52 15.20
C ALA A 22 -20.75 -5.03 14.23
N GLN A 23 -20.50 -4.99 12.92
CA GLN A 23 -21.48 -5.37 11.89
C GLN A 23 -21.25 -6.77 11.35
N PRO A 24 -22.31 -7.53 11.03
CA PRO A 24 -22.15 -8.77 10.30
C PRO A 24 -21.60 -8.51 8.89
N PRO A 25 -20.70 -9.36 8.38
CA PRO A 25 -20.20 -9.26 7.01
C PRO A 25 -21.28 -9.70 6.03
N THR A 26 -22.02 -8.73 5.50
CA THR A 26 -23.06 -8.94 4.49
C THR A 26 -22.83 -8.00 3.31
N LEU A 27 -23.34 -8.33 2.13
CA LEU A 27 -23.19 -7.43 0.96
C LEU A 27 -23.83 -6.06 1.20
N ALA A 28 -24.88 -5.99 2.02
CA ALA A 28 -25.57 -4.75 2.37
C ALA A 28 -24.77 -3.82 3.28
N THR A 29 -23.76 -4.34 4.00
CA THR A 29 -22.92 -3.55 4.92
C THR A 29 -21.62 -3.06 4.26
N LEU A 30 -21.42 -3.33 2.97
CA LEU A 30 -20.23 -2.91 2.23
C LEU A 30 -20.27 -1.41 1.89
N PRO A 31 -19.27 -0.61 2.34
CA PRO A 31 -19.17 0.80 2.00
C PRO A 31 -18.51 0.97 0.61
N LEU A 32 -19.16 0.47 -0.45
CA LEU A 32 -18.57 0.32 -1.78
C LEU A 32 -17.94 1.60 -2.33
N ALA A 33 -18.60 2.76 -2.17
CA ALA A 33 -18.07 4.04 -2.64
C ALA A 33 -16.74 4.40 -1.97
N THR A 34 -16.66 4.22 -0.65
CA THR A 34 -15.46 4.51 0.16
C THR A 34 -14.33 3.57 -0.19
N TRP A 35 -14.63 2.27 -0.30
CA TRP A 35 -13.64 1.27 -0.68
C TRP A 35 -13.15 1.46 -2.11
N ALA A 36 -14.03 1.79 -3.05
CA ALA A 36 -13.63 2.14 -4.41
C ALA A 36 -12.70 3.36 -4.44
N GLY A 37 -12.99 4.38 -3.63
CA GLY A 37 -12.11 5.54 -3.45
C GLY A 37 -10.72 5.16 -2.91
N LEU A 38 -10.67 4.32 -1.86
CA LEU A 38 -9.42 3.84 -1.28
C LEU A 38 -8.62 2.97 -2.26
N VAL A 39 -9.28 2.08 -3.01
CA VAL A 39 -8.66 1.28 -4.08
C VAL A 39 -8.13 2.20 -5.18
N GLY A 40 -8.88 3.24 -5.56
CA GLY A 40 -8.45 4.23 -6.55
C GLY A 40 -7.18 4.97 -6.11
N ILE A 41 -7.09 5.38 -4.84
CA ILE A 41 -5.86 5.94 -4.26
C ILE A 41 -4.73 4.90 -4.29
N ALA A 42 -5.02 3.67 -3.87
CA ALA A 42 -4.03 2.61 -3.79
C ALA A 42 -3.38 2.31 -5.15
N VAL A 43 -4.22 1.98 -6.14
CA VAL A 43 -3.78 1.66 -7.51
C VAL A 43 -3.18 2.87 -8.21
N GLY A 44 -3.83 4.04 -8.08
CA GLY A 44 -3.35 5.28 -8.71
C GLY A 44 -1.99 5.70 -8.19
N GLY A 45 -1.78 5.64 -6.87
CA GLY A 45 -0.49 5.91 -6.25
C GLY A 45 0.61 4.97 -6.74
N SER A 46 0.33 3.67 -6.73
CA SER A 46 1.28 2.65 -7.19
C SER A 46 1.66 2.87 -8.65
N VAL A 47 0.69 3.14 -9.52
CA VAL A 47 0.92 3.40 -10.95
C VAL A 47 1.77 4.65 -11.14
N ILE A 48 1.41 5.76 -10.49
CA ILE A 48 2.12 7.05 -10.61
C ILE A 48 3.56 6.92 -10.10
N TYR A 49 3.75 6.34 -8.91
CA TYR A 49 5.08 6.16 -8.34
C TYR A 49 5.91 5.19 -9.18
N GLY A 50 5.36 4.04 -9.57
CA GLY A 50 6.04 3.05 -10.40
C GLY A 50 6.46 3.61 -11.77
N ALA A 51 5.60 4.41 -12.41
CA ALA A 51 5.94 5.12 -13.64
C ALA A 51 7.05 6.15 -13.41
N SER A 52 7.02 6.88 -12.28
CA SER A 52 8.03 7.91 -11.98
C SER A 52 9.46 7.36 -11.86
N LEU A 53 9.62 6.07 -11.57
CA LEU A 53 10.94 5.42 -11.49
C LEU A 53 11.69 5.46 -12.82
N SER A 54 10.97 5.44 -13.96
CA SER A 54 11.61 5.53 -15.29
C SER A 54 12.34 6.86 -15.52
N LEU A 55 12.01 7.90 -14.74
CA LEU A 55 12.70 9.19 -14.80
C LEU A 55 14.12 9.13 -14.20
N ARG A 56 14.42 8.09 -13.41
CA ARG A 56 15.66 7.98 -12.62
C ARG A 56 16.48 6.74 -12.93
N PHE A 57 15.86 5.67 -13.41
CA PHE A 57 16.56 4.41 -13.72
C PHE A 57 16.60 4.17 -15.24
N PRO A 58 17.77 4.32 -15.89
CA PRO A 58 17.91 4.06 -17.31
C PRO A 58 17.49 2.63 -17.66
N GLY A 59 16.71 2.48 -18.73
CA GLY A 59 16.20 1.17 -19.19
C GLY A 59 14.85 0.75 -18.60
N TRP A 60 14.33 1.48 -17.62
CA TRP A 60 12.98 1.24 -17.11
C TRP A 60 11.96 1.97 -17.98
N ARG A 61 10.97 1.23 -18.49
CA ARG A 61 9.82 1.83 -19.19
C ARG A 61 8.74 2.23 -18.17
N PRO A 62 8.07 3.38 -18.35
CA PRO A 62 7.08 3.88 -17.38
C PRO A 62 5.89 2.94 -17.19
N ASP A 63 5.40 2.36 -18.29
CA ASP A 63 4.31 1.37 -18.29
C ASP A 63 4.67 0.11 -17.51
N SER A 64 5.88 -0.40 -17.73
CA SER A 64 6.41 -1.61 -17.11
C SER A 64 6.66 -1.39 -15.62
N GLY A 65 7.23 -0.25 -15.23
CA GLY A 65 7.43 0.12 -13.82
C GLY A 65 6.10 0.29 -13.06
N ALA A 66 5.11 0.93 -13.69
CA ALA A 66 3.77 1.10 -13.12
C ALA A 66 3.07 -0.25 -12.90
N LEU A 67 3.02 -1.10 -13.92
CA LEU A 67 2.41 -2.43 -13.83
C LEU A 67 3.14 -3.32 -12.83
N TRP A 68 4.46 -3.33 -12.88
CA TRP A 68 5.30 -4.10 -11.97
C TRP A 68 4.99 -3.77 -10.52
N LEU A 69 4.95 -2.49 -10.16
CA LEU A 69 4.68 -2.07 -8.79
C LEU A 69 3.23 -2.37 -8.39
N ALA A 70 2.26 -1.96 -9.21
CA ALA A 70 0.85 -2.12 -8.90
C ALA A 70 0.43 -3.58 -8.74
N LEU A 71 0.90 -4.48 -9.63
CA LEU A 71 0.60 -5.90 -9.56
C LEU A 71 1.30 -6.57 -8.37
N SER A 72 2.58 -6.27 -8.15
CA SER A 72 3.34 -6.87 -7.05
C SER A 72 2.77 -6.47 -5.69
N ALA A 73 2.47 -5.19 -5.50
CA ALA A 73 1.85 -4.68 -4.28
C ALA A 73 0.43 -5.24 -4.12
N GLY A 74 -0.41 -5.15 -5.16
CA GLY A 74 -1.79 -5.61 -5.13
C GLY A 74 -1.92 -7.10 -4.78
N LEU A 75 -1.13 -7.96 -5.41
CA LEU A 75 -1.14 -9.39 -5.10
C LEU A 75 -0.60 -9.69 -3.70
N GLY A 76 0.41 -8.93 -3.23
CA GLY A 76 0.86 -9.02 -1.85
C GLY A 76 -0.28 -8.76 -0.85
N TRP A 77 -1.09 -7.73 -1.11
CA TRP A 77 -2.27 -7.43 -0.30
C TRP A 77 -3.38 -8.48 -0.42
N CYS A 78 -3.56 -9.08 -1.60
CA CYS A 78 -4.48 -10.20 -1.79
C CYS A 78 -4.07 -11.45 -1.00
N VAL A 79 -2.78 -11.64 -0.70
CA VAL A 79 -2.30 -12.70 0.21
C VAL A 79 -2.43 -12.27 1.67
N PHE A 80 -2.04 -11.04 1.98
CA PHE A 80 -2.03 -10.51 3.34
C PHE A 80 -3.43 -10.40 3.96
N GLY A 81 -4.43 -9.91 3.23
CA GLY A 81 -5.80 -9.72 3.73
C GLY A 81 -6.42 -11.02 4.27
N PRO A 82 -6.46 -12.10 3.48
CA PRO A 82 -6.90 -13.41 3.95
C PRO A 82 -6.07 -13.95 5.12
N ALA A 83 -4.74 -13.85 5.06
CA ALA A 83 -3.87 -14.29 6.15
C ALA A 83 -4.18 -13.55 7.46
N LEU A 84 -4.45 -12.24 7.38
CA LEU A 84 -4.84 -11.42 8.51
C LEU A 84 -6.15 -11.91 9.13
N VAL A 85 -7.19 -12.15 8.32
CA VAL A 85 -8.48 -12.65 8.80
C VAL A 85 -8.33 -14.04 9.45
N LEU A 86 -7.59 -14.94 8.80
CA LEU A 86 -7.40 -16.31 9.28
C LEU A 86 -6.61 -16.37 10.59
N VAL A 87 -5.57 -15.54 10.76
CA VAL A 87 -4.74 -15.57 11.97
C VAL A 87 -5.39 -14.79 13.12
N THR A 88 -6.02 -13.65 12.83
CA THR A 88 -6.60 -12.81 13.89
C THR A 88 -8.05 -13.19 14.24
N GLN A 89 -8.72 -13.95 13.37
CA GLN A 89 -10.13 -14.34 13.50
C GLN A 89 -11.05 -13.12 13.72
N ARG A 90 -10.65 -11.96 13.18
CA ARG A 90 -11.41 -10.71 13.27
C ARG A 90 -12.35 -10.57 12.08
N ASN A 91 -13.29 -9.65 12.24
CA ASN A 91 -14.30 -9.36 11.23
C ASN A 91 -13.62 -9.02 9.88
N PRO A 92 -13.94 -9.74 8.80
CA PRO A 92 -13.28 -9.54 7.51
C PRO A 92 -13.53 -8.14 6.92
N LEU A 93 -14.67 -7.50 7.22
CA LEU A 93 -14.93 -6.11 6.80
C LEU A 93 -13.97 -5.13 7.48
N ALA A 94 -13.75 -5.30 8.78
CA ALA A 94 -12.82 -4.46 9.54
C ALA A 94 -11.37 -4.67 9.05
N CYS A 95 -10.97 -5.92 8.80
CA CYS A 95 -9.66 -6.23 8.23
C CYS A 95 -9.46 -5.64 6.83
N ALA A 96 -10.45 -5.80 5.93
CA ALA A 96 -10.40 -5.25 4.59
C ALA A 96 -10.31 -3.72 4.61
N HIS A 97 -11.15 -3.08 5.42
CA HIS A 97 -11.11 -1.63 5.60
C HIS A 97 -9.76 -1.14 6.14
N ALA A 98 -9.22 -1.80 7.17
CA ALA A 98 -7.91 -1.46 7.72
C ALA A 98 -6.80 -1.62 6.67
N CYS A 99 -6.84 -2.65 5.84
CA CYS A 99 -5.89 -2.84 4.74
C CYS A 99 -6.00 -1.71 3.70
N LEU A 100 -7.22 -1.35 3.28
CA LEU A 100 -7.48 -0.29 2.30
C LEU A 100 -7.00 1.09 2.77
N VAL A 101 -7.32 1.48 4.01
CA VAL A 101 -6.82 2.73 4.60
C VAL A 101 -5.29 2.70 4.70
N THR A 102 -4.73 1.57 5.14
CA THR A 102 -3.27 1.41 5.25
C THR A 102 -2.58 1.58 3.90
N MET A 103 -3.11 0.97 2.84
CA MET A 103 -2.62 1.18 1.47
C MET A 103 -2.64 2.65 1.08
N ALA A 104 -3.76 3.35 1.32
CA ALA A 104 -3.89 4.77 0.97
C ALA A 104 -2.84 5.65 1.68
N TYR A 105 -2.51 5.38 2.94
CA TYR A 105 -1.43 6.11 3.64
C TYR A 105 -0.05 5.82 3.07
N GLY A 106 0.24 4.58 2.72
CA GLY A 106 1.49 4.23 2.05
C GLY A 106 1.63 4.95 0.71
N GLU A 107 0.58 4.93 -0.08
CA GLU A 107 0.57 5.56 -1.40
C GLU A 107 0.67 7.08 -1.34
N ALA A 108 0.16 7.72 -0.29
CA ALA A 108 0.42 9.15 -0.06
C ALA A 108 1.92 9.43 0.11
N VAL A 109 2.66 8.55 0.80
CA VAL A 109 4.12 8.64 0.92
C VAL A 109 4.79 8.37 -0.42
N LEU A 110 4.39 7.34 -1.16
CA LEU A 110 4.95 7.02 -2.47
C LEU A 110 4.72 8.14 -3.50
N LEU A 111 3.54 8.77 -3.49
CA LEU A 111 3.25 9.95 -4.32
C LEU A 111 4.19 11.11 -4.02
N SER A 112 4.55 11.34 -2.74
CA SER A 112 5.58 12.32 -2.40
C SER A 112 6.95 11.97 -3.02
N GLY A 113 7.29 10.68 -3.08
CA GLY A 113 8.48 10.19 -3.79
C GLY A 113 8.39 10.37 -5.30
N ALA A 114 7.21 10.20 -5.89
CA ALA A 114 6.98 10.45 -7.31
C ALA A 114 7.21 11.93 -7.65
N VAL A 115 6.72 12.84 -6.81
CA VAL A 115 7.00 14.28 -6.90
C VAL A 115 8.49 14.55 -6.75
N ALA A 116 9.17 13.90 -5.80
CA ALA A 116 10.61 14.04 -5.62
C ALA A 116 11.40 13.53 -6.84
N ASN A 117 10.98 12.43 -7.47
CA ASN A 117 11.54 11.94 -8.73
C ASN A 117 11.32 12.93 -9.88
N LEU A 118 10.21 13.66 -9.90
CA LEU A 118 9.94 14.69 -10.90
C LEU A 118 10.81 15.93 -10.69
N LEU A 119 10.96 16.37 -9.43
CA LEU A 119 11.74 17.55 -9.04
C LEU A 119 13.24 17.27 -8.86
N HIS A 120 13.68 16.02 -9.00
CA HIS A 120 15.08 15.63 -8.77
C HIS A 120 16.11 16.47 -9.54
N PRO A 121 15.93 16.88 -10.81
CA PRO A 121 16.90 17.74 -11.49
C PRO A 121 17.13 19.08 -10.79
N LEU A 122 16.05 19.64 -10.20
CA LEU A 122 16.11 20.87 -9.41
C LEU A 122 16.72 20.63 -8.03
N LEU A 123 16.34 19.54 -7.35
CA LEU A 123 16.87 19.18 -6.04
C LEU A 123 18.35 18.82 -6.09
N ASN A 124 18.77 18.10 -7.12
CA ASN A 124 20.16 17.66 -7.32
C ASN A 124 21.12 18.83 -7.55
N TRP A 125 20.61 19.95 -8.08
CA TRP A 125 21.36 21.19 -8.19
C TRP A 125 21.66 21.81 -6.81
N LEU A 126 20.73 21.68 -5.86
CA LEU A 126 20.90 22.18 -4.48
C LEU A 126 21.67 21.20 -3.59
N TYR A 127 21.36 19.91 -3.70
CA TYR A 127 21.91 18.83 -2.89
C TYR A 127 22.07 17.58 -3.75
N PRO A 128 23.30 17.09 -4.01
CA PRO A 128 23.50 15.89 -4.80
C PRO A 128 22.95 14.68 -4.05
N LEU A 129 21.78 14.20 -4.48
CA LEU A 129 21.08 13.07 -3.89
C LEU A 129 21.07 11.92 -4.89
N ASP A 130 21.58 10.77 -4.47
CA ASP A 130 21.48 9.54 -5.26
C ASP A 130 20.00 9.12 -5.37
N PRO A 131 19.45 9.02 -6.59
CA PRO A 131 18.07 8.60 -6.81
C PRO A 131 17.73 7.24 -6.18
N LEU A 132 18.71 6.33 -6.11
CA LEU A 132 18.50 5.01 -5.50
C LEU A 132 18.20 5.14 -4.01
N HIS A 133 19.03 5.88 -3.29
CA HIS A 133 18.87 6.09 -1.85
C HIS A 133 17.56 6.84 -1.54
N LEU A 134 17.20 7.83 -2.35
CA LEU A 134 15.94 8.55 -2.22
C LEU A 134 14.73 7.61 -2.35
N ASN A 135 14.67 6.81 -3.40
CA ASN A 135 13.56 5.89 -3.63
C ASN A 135 13.51 4.77 -2.59
N LEU A 136 14.65 4.22 -2.19
CA LEU A 136 14.74 3.24 -1.10
C LEU A 136 14.22 3.83 0.21
N ALA A 137 14.60 5.08 0.53
CA ALA A 137 14.12 5.78 1.72
C ALA A 137 12.60 6.02 1.65
N THR A 138 12.08 6.45 0.51
CA THR A 138 10.63 6.63 0.30
C THR A 138 9.87 5.32 0.51
N VAL A 139 10.29 4.22 -0.14
CA VAL A 139 9.62 2.92 -0.01
C VAL A 139 9.70 2.40 1.42
N SER A 140 10.85 2.56 2.08
CA SER A 140 11.04 2.18 3.48
C SER A 140 10.14 2.98 4.41
N LEU A 141 10.06 4.30 4.22
CA LEU A 141 9.18 5.18 4.99
C LEU A 141 7.72 4.82 4.79
N SER A 142 7.31 4.57 3.54
CA SER A 142 5.95 4.09 3.22
C SER A 142 5.64 2.81 4.00
N ASN A 143 6.55 1.82 3.96
CA ASN A 143 6.37 0.55 4.66
C ASN A 143 6.24 0.73 6.18
N VAL A 144 7.03 1.62 6.77
CA VAL A 144 6.95 1.95 8.21
C VAL A 144 5.63 2.63 8.56
N VAL A 145 5.22 3.64 7.79
CA VAL A 145 3.95 4.35 7.98
C VAL A 145 2.77 3.38 7.90
N MET A 146 2.79 2.51 6.91
CA MET A 146 1.76 1.50 6.70
C MET A 146 1.70 0.48 7.86
N ALA A 147 2.84 -0.10 8.23
CA ALA A 147 2.92 -1.06 9.32
C ALA A 147 2.45 -0.45 10.66
N ALA A 148 2.86 0.79 10.94
CA ALA A 148 2.45 1.53 12.13
C ALA A 148 0.95 1.84 12.11
N ALA A 149 0.43 2.35 10.99
CA ALA A 149 -0.99 2.64 10.83
C ALA A 149 -1.85 1.39 11.00
N LEU A 150 -1.44 0.26 10.43
CA LEU A 150 -2.16 -1.00 10.57
C LEU A 150 -2.12 -1.52 12.01
N ALA A 151 -0.94 -1.51 12.65
CA ALA A 151 -0.79 -1.94 14.04
C ALA A 151 -1.66 -1.10 14.98
N LEU A 152 -1.72 0.22 14.77
CA LEU A 152 -2.56 1.13 15.55
C LEU A 152 -4.05 0.87 15.32
N GLN A 153 -4.46 0.59 14.08
CA GLN A 153 -5.85 0.23 13.77
C GLN A 153 -6.21 -1.09 14.46
N LEU A 154 -5.49 -2.18 14.18
CA LEU A 154 -5.83 -3.50 14.69
C LEU A 154 -5.74 -3.65 16.21
N ARG A 155 -4.95 -2.79 16.88
CA ARG A 155 -4.93 -2.70 18.35
C ARG A 155 -6.31 -2.37 18.93
N GLU A 156 -7.13 -1.58 18.24
CA GLU A 156 -8.50 -1.27 18.66
C GLU A 156 -9.43 -2.49 18.58
N LEU A 157 -9.04 -3.52 17.81
CA LEU A 157 -9.72 -4.83 17.79
C LEU A 157 -9.11 -5.82 18.78
N GLY A 158 -8.16 -5.38 19.63
CA GLY A 158 -7.45 -6.25 20.57
C GLY A 158 -6.44 -7.19 19.91
N VAL A 159 -5.94 -6.86 18.71
CA VAL A 159 -4.83 -7.59 18.07
C VAL A 159 -3.49 -7.00 18.55
N PRO A 160 -2.58 -7.81 19.11
CA PRO A 160 -1.26 -7.33 19.52
C PRO A 160 -0.45 -6.80 18.34
N ALA A 161 0.31 -5.72 18.56
CA ALA A 161 1.17 -5.13 17.53
C ALA A 161 2.20 -6.15 17.00
N THR A 162 2.71 -7.04 17.84
CA THR A 162 3.64 -8.11 17.46
C THR A 162 3.03 -9.05 16.42
N THR A 163 1.77 -9.47 16.61
CA THR A 163 1.05 -10.32 15.64
C THR A 163 0.88 -9.59 14.32
N THR A 164 0.49 -8.31 14.35
CA THR A 164 0.38 -7.48 13.14
C THR A 164 1.70 -7.37 12.40
N LEU A 165 2.80 -7.09 13.11
CA LEU A 165 4.14 -6.96 12.52
C LEU A 165 4.68 -8.29 11.99
N LEU A 166 4.41 -9.42 12.66
CA LEU A 166 4.79 -10.74 12.15
C LEU A 166 4.06 -11.07 10.86
N LEU A 167 2.74 -10.80 10.80
CA LEU A 167 1.98 -10.97 9.56
C LEU A 167 2.47 -10.00 8.47
N TRP A 168 2.81 -8.77 8.84
CA TRP A 168 3.37 -7.79 7.91
C TRP A 168 4.66 -8.29 7.27
N MET A 169 5.61 -8.74 8.09
CA MET A 169 6.90 -9.24 7.62
C MET A 169 6.77 -10.57 6.87
N GLY A 170 5.99 -11.52 7.40
CA GLY A 170 5.89 -12.87 6.84
C GLY A 170 4.98 -12.95 5.62
N ALA A 171 3.77 -12.42 5.70
CA ALA A 171 2.79 -12.51 4.63
C ALA A 171 2.95 -11.38 3.62
N LEU A 172 2.94 -10.10 4.04
CA LEU A 172 2.96 -8.99 3.09
C LEU A 172 4.34 -8.80 2.46
N ASN A 173 5.40 -8.56 3.25
CA ASN A 173 6.74 -8.37 2.72
C ASN A 173 7.29 -9.64 2.06
N GLY A 174 7.02 -10.82 2.64
CA GLY A 174 7.41 -12.11 2.08
C GLY A 174 6.80 -12.38 0.70
N SER A 175 5.46 -12.28 0.58
CA SER A 175 4.80 -12.46 -0.72
C SER A 175 5.10 -11.31 -1.69
N GLY A 176 5.22 -10.08 -1.18
CA GLY A 176 5.65 -8.92 -1.95
C GLY A 176 7.00 -9.16 -2.61
N ALA A 177 8.04 -9.55 -1.87
CA ALA A 177 9.36 -9.84 -2.43
C ALA A 177 9.31 -10.91 -3.53
N LEU A 178 8.50 -11.97 -3.33
CA LEU A 178 8.28 -13.01 -4.33
C LEU A 178 7.63 -12.46 -5.61
N PHE A 179 6.55 -11.69 -5.49
CA PHE A 179 5.86 -11.11 -6.63
C PHE A 179 6.71 -10.06 -7.35
N PHE A 180 7.42 -9.22 -6.60
CA PHE A 180 8.39 -8.25 -7.14
C PHE A 180 9.43 -8.95 -8.01
N TRP A 181 10.03 -10.05 -7.53
CA TRP A 181 10.98 -10.84 -8.29
C TRP A 181 10.34 -11.48 -9.54
N LEU A 182 9.15 -12.06 -9.39
CA LEU A 182 8.43 -12.72 -10.48
C LEU A 182 8.09 -11.74 -11.60
N PHE A 183 7.45 -10.62 -11.28
CA PHE A 183 7.08 -9.62 -12.28
C PHE A 183 8.27 -8.85 -12.83
N HIS A 184 9.34 -8.69 -12.06
CA HIS A 184 10.59 -8.17 -12.62
C HIS A 184 11.11 -9.07 -13.74
N ARG A 185 11.11 -10.39 -13.53
CA ARG A 185 11.47 -11.34 -14.60
C ARG A 185 10.52 -11.26 -15.78
N LEU A 186 9.21 -11.31 -15.56
CA LEU A 186 8.23 -11.34 -16.64
C LEU A 186 8.20 -10.05 -17.46
N LEU A 187 8.25 -8.89 -16.80
CA LEU A 187 8.05 -7.60 -17.47
C LEU A 187 9.34 -6.96 -18.01
N HIS A 188 10.52 -7.31 -17.46
CA HIS A 188 11.80 -6.72 -17.92
C HIS A 188 12.66 -7.69 -18.74
N GLN A 189 12.39 -9.01 -18.78
CA GLN A 189 13.11 -9.91 -19.68
C GLN A 189 12.66 -9.80 -21.15
N GLU A 190 11.50 -9.20 -21.45
CA GLU A 190 11.03 -8.99 -22.83
C GLU A 190 11.79 -7.88 -23.59
N VAL A 191 12.74 -7.18 -22.97
CA VAL A 191 13.51 -6.09 -23.61
C VAL A 191 14.78 -6.59 -24.32
N HIS A 192 15.07 -7.90 -24.29
CA HIS A 192 16.27 -8.50 -24.90
C HIS A 192 15.98 -9.54 -26.00
N LEU A 193 14.75 -9.61 -26.50
CA LEU A 193 14.37 -10.37 -27.70
C LEU A 193 13.96 -9.41 -28.82
#